data_AF-A0A8T3S774-F1
#
_entry.id   AF-A0A8T3S774-F1
#
_cell.length_a   1.000
_cell.length_b   1.000
_cell.length_c   1.000
_cell.angle_alpha   90.00
_cell.angle_beta   90.00
_cell.angle_gamma   90.00
#
_symmetry.space_group_name_H-M   'P 1'
#
loop_
_entity.id
_entity.type
_entity.pdbx_description
1 polymer ?
#
loop_
_entity_poly.entity_id
_entity_poly.type
_entity_poly.pdbx_seq_one_letter_code
_entity_poly.pdbx_strand_id
1 'polypeptide(L)' 'VDGELWSARRTDGNELPHRGGVSVVARDGMTLIVEPLEQDGLPQANESKES' A
#
# COMPACT_ATOMS: atom_id res chain seq x y z
N VAL A 1 6.91 -0.68 -9.41
CA VAL A 1 8.17 0.06 -9.13
C VAL A 1 8.87 0.22 -10.47
N ASP A 2 9.34 1.41 -10.83
CA ASP A 2 9.99 1.66 -12.12
C ASP A 2 9.21 1.17 -13.36
N GLY A 3 7.88 1.26 -13.31
CA GLY A 3 6.97 0.81 -14.38
C GLY A 3 6.66 -0.69 -14.39
N GLU A 4 7.27 -1.49 -13.51
CA GLU A 4 7.05 -2.93 -13.42
C GLU A 4 6.02 -3.29 -12.32
N LEU A 5 5.22 -4.33 -12.58
CA LEU A 5 4.27 -4.90 -11.63
C LEU A 5 4.98 -5.88 -10.69
N TRP A 6 4.80 -5.66 -9.39
CA TRP A 6 5.41 -6.47 -8.33
C TRP A 6 4.36 -6.96 -7.35
N SER A 7 4.58 -8.16 -6.81
CA SER A 7 3.86 -8.62 -5.62
C SER A 7 4.35 -7.86 -4.39
N ALA A 8 3.44 -7.43 -3.53
CA ALA A 8 3.78 -6.73 -2.29
C ALA A 8 2.96 -7.26 -1.11
N ARG A 9 3.58 -7.30 0.07
CA ARG A 9 2.90 -7.55 1.34
C ARG A 9 3.30 -6.51 2.38
N ARG A 10 2.40 -6.24 3.31
CA ARG A 10 2.63 -5.31 4.41
C ARG A 10 3.48 -5.97 5.51
N THR A 11 4.35 -5.19 6.15
CA THR A 11 5.25 -5.68 7.23
C THR A 11 4.49 -6.30 8.41
N ASP A 12 3.33 -5.76 8.73
CA ASP A 12 2.48 -6.16 9.87
C ASP A 12 1.44 -7.23 9.50
N GLY A 13 1.47 -7.73 8.25
CA GLY A 13 0.53 -8.74 7.75
C GLY A 13 -0.89 -8.24 7.50
N ASN A 14 -1.16 -6.95 7.73
CA ASN A 14 -2.45 -6.35 7.43
C ASN A 14 -2.61 -6.06 5.94
N GLU A 15 -3.86 -5.82 5.52
CA GLU A 15 -4.15 -5.45 4.14
C GLU A 15 -3.51 -4.10 3.78
N LEU A 16 -3.05 -3.99 2.53
CA LEU A 16 -2.57 -2.74 1.97
C LEU A 16 -3.78 -1.85 1.63
N PRO A 17 -3.68 -0.53 1.83
CA PRO A 17 -4.73 0.38 1.41
C PRO A 17 -4.93 0.29 -0.11
N HIS A 18 -6.19 0.27 -0.55
CA HIS A 18 -6.54 0.19 -1.98
C HIS A 18 -6.01 1.39 -2.79
N ARG A 19 -5.78 2.52 -2.13
CA ARG A 19 -5.17 3.73 -2.69
C ARG A 19 -4.27 4.36 -1.62
N GLY A 20 -3.13 4.88 -2.03
CA GLY A 20 -2.14 5.47 -1.14
C GLY A 20 -0.73 5.10 -1.57
N GLY A 21 0.23 5.96 -1.25
CA GLY A 21 1.64 5.64 -1.45
C GLY A 21 2.10 4.62 -0.40
N VAL A 22 3.01 3.74 -0.79
CA VAL A 22 3.68 2.81 0.12
C VAL A 22 5.19 2.96 -0.05
N SER A 23 5.94 2.78 1.03
CA SER A 23 7.40 2.73 1.01
C SER A 23 7.86 1.28 1.01
N VAL A 24 8.87 0.96 0.21
CA VAL A 24 9.49 -0.38 0.22
C VAL A 24 10.54 -0.42 1.32
N VAL A 25 10.37 -1.34 2.28
CA VAL A 25 11.28 -1.47 3.43
C VAL A 25 12.21 -2.68 3.33
N ALA A 26 11.77 -3.74 2.65
CA ALA A 26 12.59 -4.91 2.39
C ALA A 26 12.12 -5.66 1.13
N ARG A 27 12.92 -6.63 0.69
CA ARG A 27 12.60 -7.50 -0.43
C ARG A 27 12.82 -8.96 -0.04
N ASP A 28 11.82 -9.79 -0.34
CA ASP A 28 11.82 -11.23 -0.12
C ASP A 28 11.61 -11.93 -1.47
N GLY A 29 12.71 -12.18 -2.18
CA GLY A 29 12.69 -12.76 -3.53
C GLY A 29 11.99 -11.86 -4.55
N MET A 30 10.81 -12.29 -5.00
CA MET A 30 9.94 -11.54 -5.93
C MET A 30 8.84 -10.74 -5.22
N THR A 31 8.82 -10.76 -3.88
CA THR A 31 7.84 -10.02 -3.08
C THR A 31 8.50 -8.82 -2.43
N LEU A 32 7.87 -7.65 -2.53
CA LEU A 32 8.26 -6.45 -1.80
C LEU A 32 7.58 -6.42 -0.43
N ILE A 33 8.34 -6.10 0.61
CA ILE A 33 7.81 -5.79 1.93
C ILE A 33 7.64 -4.28 2.00
N VAL A 34 6.43 -3.82 2.29
CA VAL A 34 6.11 -2.40 2.24
C VAL A 34 5.42 -1.92 3.52
N GLU A 35 5.53 -0.62 3.77
CA GLU A 35 4.81 0.10 4.82
C GLU A 35 3.94 1.21 4.19
N PRO A 36 2.73 1.47 4.69
CA PRO A 36 1.93 2.60 4.24
C PRO A 36 2.71 3.89 4.49
N LEU A 37 2.77 4.78 3.50
CA LEU A 37 3.17 6.15 3.78
C LEU A 37 2.04 6.79 4.59
N GLU A 38 2.36 7.36 5.76
CA GLU A 38 1.40 8.17 6.50
C GLU A 38 0.90 9.28 5.56
N GLN A 39 -0.35 9.18 5.14
CA GLN A 39 -0.97 10.26 4.38
C GLN A 39 -1.36 11.34 5.39
N ASP A 40 -0.46 12.29 5.63
CA ASP A 40 -0.78 13.54 6.31
C ASP A 40 -2.01 14.17 5.63
N GLY A 41 -3.18 14.03 6.26
CA GLY A 41 -4.34 14.90 6.07
C GLY A 41 -5.16 14.78 4.77
N LEU A 42 -5.05 13.73 3.96
CA LEU A 42 -5.99 13.55 2.83
C LEU A 42 -7.19 12.68 3.26
N PRO A 43 -8.44 13.15 3.04
CA PRO A 43 -9.61 12.35 3.36
C PRO A 43 -9.53 11.03 2.59
N GLN A 44 -9.51 9.93 3.33
CA GLN A 44 -9.68 8.60 2.79
C GLN A 44 -11.02 8.63 2.03
N ALA A 45 -10.97 8.63 0.70
CA ALA A 45 -12.17 8.66 -0.14
C ALA A 45 -12.91 7.33 -0.02
N ASN A 46 -13.57 7.15 1.13
CA ASN A 46 -14.56 6.12 1.39
C ASN A 46 -15.94 6.74 1.15
N GLU A 47 -16.19 7.24 -0.05
CA GLU A 47 -17.55 7.51 -0.52
C GLU A 47 -17.84 6.61 -1.71
N SER A 48 -18.30 5.41 -1.39
CA SER A 48 -19.13 4.53 -2.21
C SER A 48 -19.52 3.40 -1.26
N LYS A 49 -20.73 3.30 -0.70
CA LYS A 49 -22.03 3.60 -1.29
C LYS A 49 -23.06 3.48 -0.16
N GLU A 50 -23.75 4.56 0.20
CA GLU A 50 -25.02 4.47 0.95
C GLU A 50 -26.14 4.60 -0.08
N SER A 51 -26.85 3.51 -0.38
CA SER A 51 -28.15 3.46 -1.07
C SER A 51 -28.77 2.09 -0.89
#